data_AF-A0AAU1UMC6-F1
#
_entry.id   AF-A0AAU1UMC6-F1
#
_cell.length_a   1.000
_cell.length_b   1.000
_cell.length_c   1.000
_cell.angle_alpha   90.00
_cell.angle_beta   90.00
_cell.angle_gamma   90.00
#
_symmetry.space_group_name_H-M   'P 1'
#
loop_
_entity.id
_entity.type
_entity.pdbx_description
1 polymer ?
#
loop_
_entity_poly.entity_id
_entity_poly.type
_entity_poly.pdbx_seq_one_letter_code
_entity_poly.pdbx_strand_id
1 'polypeptide(L)'
;MTETVYAVSDLATHQASPAEIAAWARGHWIIENTVHWTKDVTFAEDASQIRRHRTPAVMSALRDLARATLHRSGWANIASGRRAHTHAAATLTLHGIP
;
A
#
# COMPACT_ATOMS: atom_id res chain seq x y z
N MET A 1 -11.16 -9.73 -20.52
CA MET A 1 -9.98 -10.58 -20.31
C MET A 1 -10.24 -11.38 -19.05
N THR A 2 -10.08 -12.70 -19.08
CA THR A 2 -10.34 -13.58 -17.93
C THR A 2 -9.01 -13.98 -17.33
N GLU A 3 -8.86 -13.86 -16.00
CA GLU A 3 -7.68 -14.28 -15.26
C GLU A 3 -8.03 -15.50 -14.39
N THR A 4 -7.17 -16.51 -14.39
CA THR A 4 -7.32 -17.72 -13.56
C THR A 4 -6.30 -17.66 -12.43
N VAL A 5 -6.77 -17.71 -11.18
CA VAL A 5 -5.95 -17.70 -9.97
C VAL A 5 -6.14 -19.02 -9.22
N TYR A 6 -5.04 -19.66 -8.84
CA TYR A 6 -5.05 -20.82 -7.96
C TYR A 6 -4.78 -20.37 -6.52
N ALA A 7 -5.67 -20.73 -5.59
CA ALA A 7 -5.55 -20.36 -4.19
C ALA A 7 -5.51 -21.61 -3.29
N VAL A 8 -4.78 -21.52 -2.19
CA VAL A 8 -4.73 -22.52 -1.12
C VAL A 8 -5.38 -21.92 0.12
N SER A 9 -6.22 -22.69 0.80
CA SER A 9 -6.94 -22.27 2.00
C SER A 9 -7.07 -23.44 2.96
N ASP A 10 -7.01 -23.14 4.26
CA ASP A 10 -7.30 -24.12 5.33
C ASP A 10 -8.80 -24.32 5.57
N LEU A 11 -9.65 -23.59 4.83
CA LEU A 11 -11.10 -23.75 4.88
C LEU A 11 -11.54 -25.06 4.21
N ALA A 12 -12.30 -25.87 4.94
CA ALA A 12 -12.98 -27.02 4.39
C ALA A 12 -14.10 -26.61 3.44
N THR A 13 -14.47 -27.51 2.52
CA THR A 13 -15.44 -27.26 1.45
C THR A 13 -16.84 -26.82 1.91
N HIS A 14 -17.22 -27.12 3.15
CA HIS A 14 -18.51 -26.73 3.73
C HIS A 14 -18.46 -25.39 4.48
N GLN A 15 -17.27 -24.80 4.65
CA GLN A 15 -17.09 -23.55 5.40
C GLN A 15 -17.15 -22.30 4.51
N ALA A 16 -16.92 -22.45 3.21
CA ALA A 16 -17.04 -21.37 2.24
C ALA A 16 -17.38 -21.92 0.86
N SER A 17 -18.32 -21.26 0.19
CA SER A 17 -18.64 -21.55 -1.20
C SER A 17 -17.54 -21.05 -2.15
N PRO A 18 -17.44 -21.60 -3.37
CA PRO A 18 -16.52 -21.09 -4.39
C PRO A 18 -16.71 -19.60 -4.71
N ALA A 19 -17.96 -19.10 -4.63
CA ALA A 19 -18.27 -17.70 -4.87
C ALA A 19 -17.70 -16.77 -3.77
N GLU A 20 -17.76 -17.19 -2.51
CA GLU A 20 -17.18 -16.45 -1.38
C GLU A 20 -15.66 -16.43 -1.46
N ILE A 21 -15.02 -17.57 -1.73
CA ILE A 21 -13.57 -17.65 -1.93
C ILE A 21 -13.14 -16.73 -3.06
N ALA A 22 -13.85 -16.73 -4.18
CA ALA A 22 -13.55 -15.84 -5.30
C ALA A 22 -13.76 -14.36 -4.94
N ALA A 23 -14.76 -14.03 -4.13
CA ALA A 23 -14.97 -12.67 -3.65
C ALA A 23 -13.86 -12.21 -2.70
N TRP A 24 -13.39 -13.06 -1.79
CA TRP A 24 -12.27 -12.75 -0.90
C TRP A 24 -10.95 -12.63 -1.67
N ALA A 25 -10.69 -13.51 -2.63
CA ALA A 25 -9.52 -13.41 -3.50
C ALA A 25 -9.52 -12.07 -4.26
N ARG A 26 -10.66 -11.66 -4.84
CA ARG A 26 -10.80 -10.33 -5.47
C ARG A 26 -10.67 -9.19 -4.46
N GLY A 27 -11.19 -9.34 -3.25
CA GLY A 27 -11.05 -8.35 -2.18
C GLY A 27 -9.60 -8.19 -1.73
N HIS A 28 -8.82 -9.27 -1.71
CA HIS A 28 -7.40 -9.23 -1.37
C HIS A 28 -6.60 -8.39 -2.37
N TRP A 29 -6.93 -8.44 -3.66
CA TRP A 29 -6.30 -7.59 -4.69
C TRP A 29 -6.48 -6.09 -4.45
N ILE A 30 -7.48 -5.67 -3.68
CA ILE A 30 -7.62 -4.26 -3.29
C ILE A 30 -6.42 -3.81 -2.44
N ILE A 31 -5.88 -4.70 -1.59
CA ILE A 31 -4.70 -4.40 -0.77
C ILE A 31 -3.50 -4.16 -1.68
N GLU A 32 -3.29 -5.06 -2.65
CA GLU A 32 -2.20 -4.94 -3.64
C GLU A 32 -2.29 -3.64 -4.42
N ASN A 33 -3.47 -3.36 -4.98
CA ASN A 33 -3.66 -2.21 -5.86
C ASN A 33 -3.62 -0.87 -5.10
N THR A 34 -4.01 -0.85 -3.82
CA THR A 34 -4.03 0.39 -3.05
C THR A 34 -2.72 0.63 -2.30
N VAL A 35 -2.15 -0.41 -1.66
CA VAL A 35 -0.95 -0.31 -0.84
C VAL A 35 0.30 -0.50 -1.68
N HIS A 36 0.52 -1.70 -2.23
CA HIS A 36 1.77 -2.07 -2.90
C HIS A 36 2.03 -1.21 -4.13
N TRP A 37 1.05 -1.10 -5.03
CA TRP A 37 1.23 -0.26 -6.22
C TRP A 37 1.59 1.19 -5.88
N THR A 38 1.01 1.75 -4.81
CA THR A 38 1.35 3.10 -4.36
C THR A 38 2.80 3.15 -3.86
N LYS A 39 3.27 2.16 -3.10
CA LYS A 39 4.66 2.12 -2.62
C LYS A 39 5.64 1.97 -3.77
N ASP A 40 5.35 1.09 -4.72
CA ASP A 40 6.25 0.79 -5.84
C ASP A 40 6.31 1.95 -6.83
N VAL A 41 5.15 2.48 -7.25
CA VAL A 41 5.10 3.50 -8.31
C VAL A 41 5.15 4.91 -7.74
N THR A 42 4.38 5.20 -6.68
CA THR A 42 4.34 6.56 -6.13
C THR A 42 5.56 6.84 -5.26
N PHE A 43 6.04 5.86 -4.49
CA PHE A 43 7.21 6.04 -3.61
C PHE A 43 8.50 5.40 -4.14
N ALA A 44 8.49 4.86 -5.37
CA ALA A 44 9.66 4.29 -6.04
C ALA A 44 10.37 3.23 -5.18
N GLU A 45 9.61 2.41 -4.45
CA GLU A 45 10.16 1.41 -3.53
C GLU A 45 11.06 0.39 -4.24
N ASP A 46 10.61 -0.19 -5.35
CA ASP A 46 11.38 -1.14 -6.16
C ASP A 46 12.67 -0.55 -6.74
N ALA A 47 12.65 0.74 -7.07
CA ALA A 47 13.83 1.46 -7.56
C ALA A 47 14.85 1.78 -6.45
N SER A 48 14.50 1.55 -5.17
CA SER A 48 15.36 1.86 -4.05
C SER A 48 16.58 0.93 -3.97
N GLN A 49 17.78 1.53 -3.96
CA GLN A 49 19.05 0.80 -3.81
C GLN A 49 19.49 0.65 -2.36
N ILE A 50 18.66 1.03 -1.39
CA ILE A 50 18.95 0.87 0.02
C ILE A 50 18.91 -0.63 0.36
N ARG A 51 20.04 -1.22 0.75
CA ARG A 51 20.15 -2.67 1.06
C ARG A 51 20.80 -2.98 2.40
N ARG A 52 21.21 -1.97 3.17
CA ARG A 52 22.01 -2.15 4.38
C ARG A 52 21.12 -2.41 5.61
N HIS A 53 21.43 -3.44 6.39
CA HIS A 53 20.78 -3.75 7.67
C HIS A 53 19.24 -3.72 7.60
N ARG A 54 18.58 -3.08 8.57
CA ARG A 54 17.11 -2.96 8.65
C ARG A 54 16.57 -1.76 7.86
N THR A 55 17.41 -1.02 7.14
CA THR A 55 17.00 0.20 6.46
C THR A 55 15.90 -0.03 5.41
N PRO A 56 15.87 -1.14 4.62
CA PRO A 56 14.74 -1.40 3.72
C PRO A 56 13.38 -1.45 4.46
N ALA A 57 13.33 -2.17 5.59
CA ALA A 57 12.12 -2.29 6.40
C ALA A 57 11.72 -0.95 7.04
N VAL A 58 12.69 -0.17 7.55
CA VAL A 58 12.46 1.17 8.07
C VAL A 58 11.88 2.10 6.99
N MET A 59 12.46 2.08 5.78
CA MET A 59 11.96 2.88 4.66
C MET A 59 10.55 2.47 4.24
N SER A 60 10.25 1.17 4.24
CA SER A 60 8.90 0.67 3.95
C SER A 60 7.88 1.20 4.97
N ALA A 61 8.21 1.15 6.26
CA ALA A 61 7.35 1.69 7.32
C ALA A 61 7.15 3.22 7.21
N LEU A 62 8.18 3.97 6.84
CA LEU A 62 8.08 5.41 6.62
C LEU A 62 7.17 5.75 5.43
N ARG A 63 7.23 4.98 4.35
CA ARG A 63 6.31 5.12 3.19
C ARG A 63 4.87 4.84 3.59
N ASP A 64 4.64 3.81 4.41
CA ASP A 64 3.30 3.49 4.93
C ASP A 64 2.75 4.63 5.79
N LEU A 65 3.60 5.21 6.67
CA LEU A 65 3.23 6.36 7.48
C LEU A 65 2.85 7.58 6.61
N ALA A 66 3.65 7.88 5.58
CA ALA A 66 3.37 8.97 4.65
C ALA A 66 2.06 8.74 3.89
N ARG A 67 1.85 7.53 3.35
CA ARG A 67 0.60 7.14 2.67
C ARG A 67 -0.62 7.31 3.58
N ALA A 68 -0.55 6.78 4.81
CA ALA A 68 -1.65 6.84 5.77
C ALA A 68 -1.98 8.29 6.17
N THR A 69 -0.96 9.14 6.32
CA THR A 69 -1.15 10.54 6.68
C THR A 69 -1.80 11.33 5.55
N LEU A 70 -1.32 11.17 4.31
CA LEU A 70 -1.93 11.80 3.13
C LEU A 70 -3.39 11.37 2.95
N HIS A 71 -3.68 10.08 3.16
CA HIS A 71 -5.04 9.59 3.12
C HIS A 71 -5.92 10.22 4.21
N ARG A 72 -5.40 10.33 5.45
CA ARG A 72 -6.11 10.94 6.58
C ARG A 72 -6.34 12.44 6.38
N SER A 73 -5.45 13.14 5.68
CA SER A 73 -5.62 14.55 5.35
C SER A 73 -6.52 14.79 4.14
N GLY A 74 -7.22 13.76 3.64
CA GLY A 74 -8.24 13.89 2.60
C GLY A 74 -7.74 13.78 1.17
N TRP A 75 -6.47 13.41 0.93
CA TRP A 75 -5.99 13.18 -0.44
C TRP A 75 -6.55 11.88 -1.01
N ALA A 76 -7.54 12.00 -1.89
CA ALA A 76 -8.06 10.87 -2.66
C ALA A 76 -7.00 10.29 -3.63
N ASN A 77 -6.06 11.12 -4.08
CA ASN A 77 -4.93 10.70 -4.91
C ASN A 77 -3.61 10.90 -4.16
N ILE A 78 -2.99 9.80 -3.72
CA ILE A 78 -1.74 9.84 -2.92
C ILE A 78 -0.58 10.44 -3.72
N ALA A 79 -0.49 10.21 -5.03
CA ALA A 79 0.56 10.79 -5.85
C ALA A 79 0.45 12.33 -5.92
N SER A 80 -0.77 12.86 -5.98
CA SER A 80 -1.02 14.30 -5.91
C SER A 80 -0.65 14.86 -4.54
N GLY A 81 -1.10 14.20 -3.47
CA GLY A 81 -0.74 14.58 -2.10
C GLY A 81 0.77 14.59 -1.87
N ARG A 82 1.50 13.58 -2.36
CA ARG A 82 2.96 13.54 -2.31
C ARG A 82 3.60 14.72 -3.05
N ARG A 83 3.11 15.08 -4.25
CA ARG A 83 3.61 16.23 -5.02
C ARG A 83 3.34 17.57 -4.33
N ALA A 84 2.27 17.67 -3.55
CA ALA A 84 1.97 18.86 -2.75
C ALA A 84 2.85 18.99 -1.48
N HIS A 85 3.49 17.90 -1.04
CA HIS A 85 4.33 17.84 0.17
C HIS A 85 5.77 17.44 -0.16
N THR A 86 6.40 18.21 -1.06
CA THR A 86 7.81 18.05 -1.45
C THR A 86 8.78 18.83 -0.57
N HIS A 87 8.29 19.80 0.19
CA HIS A 87 9.09 20.61 1.10
C HIS A 87 9.03 20.06 2.53
N ALA A 88 10.19 19.94 3.18
CA ALA A 88 10.32 19.38 4.52
C ALA A 88 9.37 20.05 5.54
N ALA A 89 9.27 21.37 5.53
CA ALA A 89 8.37 22.11 6.43
C ALA A 89 6.89 21.75 6.26
N ALA A 90 6.43 21.62 5.01
CA ALA A 90 5.05 21.23 4.71
C ALA A 90 4.77 19.79 5.15
N THR A 91 5.74 18.89 4.95
CA THR A 91 5.64 17.48 5.38
C THR A 91 5.63 17.35 6.90
N LEU A 92 6.51 18.08 7.61
CA LEU A 92 6.54 18.08 9.08
C LEU A 92 5.24 18.64 9.66
N THR A 93 4.73 19.74 9.11
CA THR A 93 3.44 20.32 9.49
C THR A 93 2.29 19.32 9.32
N LEU A 94 2.27 18.59 8.20
CA LEU A 94 1.28 17.53 7.95
C LEU A 94 1.31 16.42 9.02
N HIS A 95 2.48 16.15 9.60
CA HIS A 95 2.66 15.18 10.68
C HIS A 95 2.54 15.79 12.09
N GLY A 96 2.23 17.09 12.21
CA GLY A 96 2.14 17.79 13.49
C GLY A 96 3.49 17.99 14.20
N ILE A 97 4.58 17.99 13.45
CA ILE A 97 5.94 18.21 13.95
C ILE A 97 6.32 19.67 13.64
N PRO A 98 6.62 20.49 14.66
CA PRO A 98 6.99 21.89 14.49
C PRO A 98 8.38 22.06 13.85
#